data_AF-A0A0B7AUB2-F1
#
_entry.id   AF-A0A0B7AUB2-F1
#
_cell.length_a   1.000
_cell.length_b   1.000
_cell.length_c   1.000
_cell.angle_alpha   90.00
_cell.angle_beta   90.00
_cell.angle_gamma   90.00
#
_symmetry.space_group_name_H-M   'P 1'
#
loop_
_entity.id
_entity.type
_entity.pdbx_description
1 polymer ?
#
loop_
_entity_poly.entity_id
_entity_poly.type
_entity_poly.pdbx_seq_one_letter_code
_entity_poly.pdbx_strand_id
1 'polypeptide(L)'
;PCVYQLQLLLQVVLILVLPFNLSRTDYRDMCNMNNSNKYVAKDAISTEDNDDDDELESDDEDLEDEEEVDENVGKVIDVAFDARPPCDSDFHGIKRLLQQLFVKYINDELSELSNLIVAQDFVGCVLKQDPGDDSEDSYDDDDDDDNVFAVSTVINISENQHMSCIEKINDLLISKCEENYKAEPSRMATLIRDPSKQIGFLISERFINIPPQVALPSYQSLKSDIETAVRKKRKFDFSHLVLISKTYKAKSAGPLGDELFFSNSEEQLFKEMSEFSFTFSVADQRDSLSDGTWDENGGEFESLRTIMVFDASALGQMIVKLQTELQQNS
;
A
#
# COMPACT_ATOMS: atom_id res chain seq x y z
N PRO A 1 -10.57 16.27 22.75
CA PRO A 1 -11.15 14.93 23.00
C PRO A 1 -11.34 14.21 21.67
N CYS A 2 -10.63 13.08 21.50
CA CYS A 2 -10.54 12.23 20.31
C CYS A 2 -9.77 12.78 19.09
N VAL A 3 -8.63 13.44 19.31
CA VAL A 3 -7.65 13.82 18.24
C VAL A 3 -6.32 13.06 18.39
N TYR A 4 -6.24 12.07 19.30
CA TYR A 4 -4.98 11.35 19.58
C TYR A 4 -5.16 9.86 19.92
N GLN A 5 -6.30 9.25 19.61
CA GLN A 5 -6.60 7.87 20.04
C GLN A 5 -6.97 6.87 18.93
N LEU A 6 -6.75 7.22 17.66
CA LEU A 6 -6.86 6.27 16.54
C LEU A 6 -5.61 6.25 15.65
N GLN A 7 -4.48 6.71 16.20
CA GLN A 7 -3.16 6.58 15.61
C GLN A 7 -2.36 5.43 16.24
N LEU A 8 -2.99 4.59 17.08
CA LEU A 8 -2.28 3.64 17.94
C LEU A 8 -2.82 2.20 17.99
N LEU A 9 -3.75 1.80 17.11
CA LEU A 9 -4.33 0.44 17.15
C LEU A 9 -4.17 -0.40 15.87
N LEU A 10 -3.54 0.13 14.83
CA LEU A 10 -3.03 -0.68 13.70
C LEU A 10 -1.54 -0.42 13.38
N GLN A 11 -0.78 -0.03 14.42
CA GLN A 11 0.68 -0.20 14.48
C GLN A 11 1.06 -1.44 15.33
N VAL A 12 0.10 -2.33 15.60
CA VAL A 12 0.29 -3.60 16.34
C VAL A 12 0.82 -4.72 15.44
N VAL A 13 1.38 -4.41 14.27
CA VAL A 13 2.41 -5.25 13.64
C VAL A 13 3.76 -4.55 13.81
N LEU A 14 4.09 -4.31 15.09
CA LEU A 14 5.45 -4.10 15.57
C LEU A 14 6.04 -5.49 15.85
N ILE A 15 6.36 -6.23 14.79
CA ILE A 15 7.33 -7.34 14.76
C ILE A 15 7.93 -7.20 13.35
N LEU A 16 8.98 -6.42 13.14
CA LEU A 16 10.34 -6.78 13.49
C LEU A 16 11.13 -5.58 14.04
N VAL A 17 11.88 -5.89 15.08
CA VAL A 17 12.63 -5.03 15.98
C VAL A 17 13.66 -4.18 15.24
N LEU A 18 13.60 -2.86 15.45
CA LEU A 18 14.65 -1.91 15.10
C LEU A 18 14.69 -0.81 16.16
N PRO A 19 15.74 -0.72 17.01
CA PRO A 19 15.97 0.49 17.79
C PRO A 19 17.12 1.27 17.15
N PHE A 20 16.76 2.34 16.43
CA PHE A 20 17.60 3.53 16.39
C PHE A 20 17.57 4.16 17.78
N ASN A 21 18.68 4.20 18.51
CA ASN A 21 18.79 5.08 19.66
C ASN A 21 20.19 5.68 19.79
N LEU A 22 20.25 6.99 19.54
CA LEU A 22 21.28 7.89 20.05
C LEU A 22 21.11 8.05 21.57
N SER A 23 22.16 7.68 22.30
CA SER A 23 22.60 8.13 23.64
C SER A 23 21.58 8.37 24.78
N ARG A 24 21.69 7.50 25.81
CA ARG A 24 21.52 7.66 27.28
C ARG A 24 20.91 8.97 27.83
N THR A 25 19.88 8.85 28.68
CA THR A 25 20.03 8.86 30.15
C THR A 25 18.72 8.49 30.87
N ASP A 26 18.88 7.68 31.93
CA ASP A 26 18.07 7.46 33.15
C ASP A 26 16.54 7.54 33.09
N TYR A 27 15.85 6.46 33.51
CA TYR A 27 15.01 6.49 34.71
C TYR A 27 14.72 5.05 35.18
N ARG A 28 14.99 4.83 36.45
CA ARG A 28 14.82 3.61 37.24
C ARG A 28 13.65 3.85 38.20
N ASP A 29 12.94 2.77 38.52
CA ASP A 29 11.96 2.62 39.61
C ASP A 29 10.60 3.31 39.47
N MET A 30 9.53 2.50 39.44
CA MET A 30 8.45 2.48 40.43
C MET A 30 7.18 1.84 39.83
N CYS A 31 6.76 0.71 40.38
CA CYS A 31 5.49 0.60 41.09
C CYS A 31 5.16 -0.86 41.39
N ASN A 32 5.44 -1.24 42.63
CA ASN A 32 4.79 -2.32 43.35
C ASN A 32 3.84 -1.63 44.34
N MET A 33 2.52 -1.88 44.29
CA MET A 33 1.58 -1.91 45.44
C MET A 33 0.11 -1.86 45.03
N ASN A 34 -0.58 -2.94 45.41
CA ASN A 34 -1.85 -3.02 46.13
C ASN A 34 -3.15 -2.40 45.56
N ASN A 35 -4.00 -3.34 45.13
CA ASN A 35 -5.24 -3.75 45.81
C ASN A 35 -6.40 -2.74 45.93
N SER A 36 -7.56 -3.05 45.34
CA SER A 36 -8.80 -3.40 46.07
C SER A 36 -10.08 -3.32 45.22
N ASN A 37 -10.94 -4.36 45.39
CA ASN A 37 -12.42 -4.38 45.31
C ASN A 37 -13.09 -4.23 43.91
N LYS A 38 -14.18 -4.93 43.54
CA LYS A 38 -15.18 -5.76 44.23
C LYS A 38 -16.08 -6.48 43.20
N TYR A 39 -16.96 -7.36 43.70
CA TYR A 39 -18.14 -8.07 43.10
C TYR A 39 -17.88 -9.56 42.78
N VAL A 40 -18.10 -10.54 43.69
CA VAL A 40 -19.35 -11.11 44.30
C VAL A 40 -20.21 -11.83 43.24
N ALA A 41 -20.67 -13.10 43.31
CA ALA A 41 -20.81 -14.17 44.31
C ALA A 41 -21.06 -15.52 43.60
N LYS A 42 -20.78 -16.66 44.28
CA LYS A 42 -21.74 -17.75 44.60
C LYS A 42 -21.05 -18.98 45.23
N ASP A 43 -21.37 -19.22 46.51
CA ASP A 43 -21.83 -20.46 47.20
C ASP A 43 -21.66 -21.82 46.48
N ALA A 44 -21.39 -22.98 47.10
CA ALA A 44 -21.12 -23.44 48.48
C ALA A 44 -20.89 -24.99 48.47
N ILE A 45 -20.49 -25.57 49.63
CA ILE A 45 -20.65 -26.98 50.12
C ILE A 45 -19.56 -28.01 49.68
N SER A 46 -18.56 -28.32 50.55
CA SER A 46 -18.39 -29.45 51.52
C SER A 46 -18.30 -30.84 50.86
N THR A 47 -17.32 -31.71 51.13
CA THR A 47 -17.09 -32.50 52.36
C THR A 47 -15.75 -33.26 52.30
N GLU A 48 -15.38 -33.82 53.45
CA GLU A 48 -14.10 -34.41 53.91
C GLU A 48 -13.75 -35.82 53.39
N ASP A 49 -12.49 -36.19 53.67
CA ASP A 49 -11.94 -37.51 54.09
C ASP A 49 -11.17 -38.46 53.14
N ASN A 50 -9.88 -38.61 53.52
CA ASN A 50 -9.06 -39.81 53.76
C ASN A 50 -8.30 -40.58 52.64
N ASP A 51 -6.97 -40.60 52.89
CA ASP A 51 -6.03 -41.73 52.96
C ASP A 51 -5.39 -42.40 51.72
N ASP A 52 -4.07 -42.54 51.90
CA ASP A 52 -3.10 -43.55 51.44
C ASP A 52 -2.41 -43.44 50.07
N ASP A 53 -1.12 -43.07 50.18
CA ASP A 53 0.11 -43.65 49.59
C ASP A 53 -0.01 -44.48 48.29
N ASP A 54 0.72 -44.03 47.27
CA ASP A 54 1.59 -44.92 46.51
C ASP A 54 2.78 -44.12 45.93
N GLU A 55 3.97 -44.54 46.35
CA GLU A 55 5.28 -44.13 45.85
C GLU A 55 5.40 -44.43 44.34
N LEU A 56 5.79 -43.44 43.54
CA LEU A 56 6.39 -43.70 42.22
C LEU A 56 7.58 -42.77 41.99
N GLU A 57 8.61 -43.41 41.46
CA GLU A 57 10.02 -43.05 41.43
C GLU A 57 10.31 -41.77 40.64
N SER A 58 11.23 -40.98 41.19
CA SER A 58 11.85 -39.82 40.55
C SER A 58 12.90 -40.31 39.56
N ASP A 59 12.55 -40.42 38.28
CA ASP A 59 13.51 -40.45 37.18
C ASP A 59 13.64 -39.01 36.64
N ASP A 60 14.66 -38.29 37.11
CA ASP A 60 15.14 -37.05 36.49
C ASP A 60 15.87 -37.45 35.20
N GLU A 61 15.14 -37.52 34.09
CA GLU A 61 15.75 -37.38 32.77
C GLU A 61 15.85 -35.88 32.47
N ASP A 62 17.02 -35.30 32.77
CA ASP A 62 17.45 -33.98 32.29
C ASP A 62 17.45 -33.98 30.75
N LEU A 63 16.29 -33.69 30.17
CA LEU A 63 16.17 -33.25 28.78
C LEU A 63 16.61 -31.79 28.75
N GLU A 64 17.91 -31.56 28.57
CA GLU A 64 18.44 -30.31 28.05
C GLU A 64 17.90 -30.13 26.62
N ASP A 65 16.64 -29.68 26.52
CA ASP A 65 16.12 -29.03 25.31
C ASP A 65 16.92 -27.74 25.16
N GLU A 66 18.06 -27.83 24.46
CA GLU A 66 18.70 -26.68 23.84
C GLU A 66 17.68 -26.07 22.86
N GLU A 67 16.83 -25.16 23.36
CA GLU A 67 16.07 -24.27 22.50
C GLU A 67 17.08 -23.54 21.63
N GLU A 68 17.25 -23.99 20.38
CA GLU A 68 17.96 -23.23 19.35
C GLU A 68 17.22 -21.90 19.19
N VAL A 69 17.66 -20.90 19.96
CA VAL A 69 17.20 -19.53 19.83
C VAL A 69 17.64 -19.10 18.43
N ASP A 70 16.68 -19.05 17.50
CA ASP A 70 16.90 -18.57 16.14
C ASP A 70 17.72 -17.28 16.20
N GLU A 71 18.98 -17.36 15.77
CA GLU A 71 19.95 -16.26 15.82
C GLU A 71 19.49 -15.03 15.00
N ASN A 72 18.38 -15.15 14.28
CA ASN A 72 17.76 -14.06 13.53
C ASN A 72 16.71 -13.27 14.34
N VAL A 73 16.33 -13.71 15.54
CA VAL A 73 15.45 -12.95 16.44
C VAL A 73 16.19 -11.72 16.96
N GLY A 74 15.90 -10.56 16.37
CA GLY A 74 16.46 -9.26 16.75
C GLY A 74 17.55 -8.74 15.82
N LYS A 75 17.85 -9.42 14.70
CA LYS A 75 18.68 -8.85 13.63
C LYS A 75 17.87 -7.79 12.88
N VAL A 76 18.34 -6.56 12.97
CA VAL A 76 17.94 -5.44 12.13
C VAL A 76 18.56 -5.66 10.75
N ILE A 77 17.76 -6.04 9.77
CA ILE A 77 18.22 -6.07 8.38
C ILE A 77 18.00 -4.67 7.82
N ASP A 78 19.09 -3.96 7.54
CA ASP A 78 19.06 -2.67 6.84
C ASP A 78 18.88 -2.95 5.35
N VAL A 79 17.63 -2.89 4.89
CA VAL A 79 17.28 -3.13 3.48
C VAL A 79 17.37 -1.81 2.73
N ALA A 80 18.38 -1.70 1.85
CA ALA A 80 18.48 -0.61 0.91
C ALA A 80 17.57 -0.87 -0.31
N PHE A 81 16.85 0.15 -0.73
CA PHE A 81 16.06 0.12 -1.96
C PHE A 81 16.67 1.02 -3.02
N ASP A 82 16.70 0.55 -4.25
CA ASP A 82 17.17 1.28 -5.41
C ASP A 82 16.04 1.48 -6.44
N ALA A 83 15.95 2.69 -6.97
CA ALA A 83 14.96 3.08 -7.97
C ALA A 83 15.60 3.05 -9.36
N ARG A 84 15.14 2.14 -10.22
CA ARG A 84 15.71 1.92 -11.55
C ARG A 84 14.65 2.11 -12.63
N PRO A 85 15.01 2.50 -13.87
CA PRO A 85 14.08 2.44 -14.99
C PRO A 85 13.55 1.01 -15.18
N PRO A 86 12.28 0.82 -15.57
CA PRO A 86 11.73 -0.50 -15.88
C PRO A 86 12.52 -1.21 -16.99
N CYS A 87 12.70 -2.52 -16.85
CA CYS A 87 13.30 -3.40 -17.86
C CYS A 87 12.52 -4.71 -18.03
N ASP A 88 12.91 -5.55 -19.00
CA ASP A 88 12.16 -6.76 -19.37
C ASP A 88 11.97 -7.76 -18.21
N SER A 89 12.96 -7.90 -17.32
CA SER A 89 12.85 -8.73 -16.12
C SER A 89 11.86 -8.20 -15.06
N ASP A 90 11.38 -6.96 -15.19
CA ASP A 90 10.39 -6.37 -14.26
C ASP A 90 8.95 -6.74 -14.58
N PHE A 91 8.73 -7.41 -15.72
CA PHE A 91 7.40 -7.67 -16.26
C PHE A 91 6.47 -8.30 -15.22
N HIS A 92 6.93 -9.34 -14.51
CA HIS A 92 6.10 -10.09 -13.57
C HIS A 92 5.79 -9.27 -12.31
N GLY A 93 6.79 -8.63 -11.72
CA GLY A 93 6.61 -7.73 -10.58
C GLY A 93 5.70 -6.54 -10.86
N ILE A 94 5.82 -5.89 -12.03
CA ILE A 94 4.92 -4.82 -12.47
C ILE A 94 3.50 -5.35 -12.64
N LYS A 95 3.33 -6.48 -13.34
CA LYS A 95 2.01 -7.09 -13.57
C LYS A 95 1.30 -7.41 -12.25
N ARG A 96 2.03 -7.89 -11.24
CA ARG A 96 1.52 -8.17 -9.90
C ARG A 96 0.99 -6.92 -9.20
N LEU A 97 1.73 -5.81 -9.26
CA LEU A 97 1.28 -4.52 -8.71
C LEU A 97 0.03 -4.00 -9.42
N LEU A 98 -0.01 -4.10 -10.75
CA LEU A 98 -1.19 -3.71 -11.53
C LEU A 98 -2.41 -4.60 -11.24
N GLN A 99 -2.21 -5.88 -11.00
CA GLN A 99 -3.30 -6.79 -10.61
C GLN A 99 -3.93 -6.38 -9.28
N GLN A 100 -3.14 -5.91 -8.31
CA GLN A 100 -3.68 -5.33 -7.07
C GLN A 100 -4.50 -4.06 -7.34
N LEU A 101 -4.05 -3.20 -8.25
CA LEU A 101 -4.75 -1.97 -8.60
C LEU A 101 -6.10 -2.23 -9.28
N PHE A 102 -6.12 -3.08 -10.31
CA PHE A 102 -7.29 -3.31 -11.16
C PHE A 102 -8.18 -4.48 -10.72
N VAL A 103 -7.71 -5.33 -9.81
CA VAL A 103 -8.44 -6.50 -9.27
C VAL A 103 -8.85 -7.48 -10.38
N LYS A 104 -10.02 -7.28 -10.99
CA LYS A 104 -10.55 -8.10 -12.11
C LYS A 104 -10.95 -7.30 -13.34
N TYR A 105 -10.87 -5.96 -13.31
CA TYR A 105 -11.46 -5.13 -14.36
C TYR A 105 -10.77 -5.24 -15.73
N ILE A 106 -9.45 -5.47 -15.76
CA ILE A 106 -8.66 -5.51 -17.00
C ILE A 106 -7.63 -6.66 -17.01
N ASN A 107 -7.94 -7.77 -16.33
CA ASN A 107 -6.96 -8.84 -16.08
C ASN A 107 -6.34 -9.43 -17.35
N ASP A 108 -7.13 -9.54 -18.42
CA ASP A 108 -6.68 -10.08 -19.70
C ASP A 108 -5.66 -9.15 -20.37
N GLU A 109 -5.78 -7.84 -20.13
CA GLU A 109 -4.95 -6.79 -20.71
C GLU A 109 -3.75 -6.38 -19.83
N LEU A 110 -3.64 -6.87 -18.59
CA LEU A 110 -2.52 -6.54 -17.70
C LEU A 110 -1.16 -6.88 -18.30
N SER A 111 -1.09 -7.96 -19.09
CA SER A 111 0.15 -8.33 -19.79
C SER A 111 0.56 -7.28 -20.83
N GLU A 112 -0.40 -6.76 -21.60
CA GLU A 112 -0.13 -5.70 -22.59
C GLU A 112 0.24 -4.39 -21.88
N LEU A 113 -0.45 -4.06 -20.79
CA LEU A 113 -0.14 -2.88 -19.98
C LEU A 113 1.27 -2.95 -19.35
N SER A 114 1.67 -4.12 -18.85
CA SER A 114 3.00 -4.32 -18.25
C SER A 114 4.09 -4.20 -19.32
N ASN A 115 3.91 -4.80 -20.49
CA ASN A 115 4.81 -4.64 -21.64
C ASN A 115 4.92 -3.17 -22.08
N LEU A 116 3.82 -2.41 -22.04
CA LEU A 116 3.84 -0.98 -22.35
C LEU A 116 4.70 -0.20 -21.35
N ILE A 117 4.61 -0.50 -20.05
CA ILE A 117 5.41 0.15 -19.00
C ILE A 117 6.90 -0.20 -19.17
N VAL A 118 7.21 -1.48 -19.37
CA VAL A 118 8.58 -1.96 -19.59
C VAL A 118 9.21 -1.33 -20.83
N ALA A 119 8.46 -1.25 -21.94
CA ALA A 119 8.94 -0.60 -23.17
C ALA A 119 9.09 0.93 -23.02
N GLN A 120 8.54 1.52 -21.96
CA GLN A 120 8.58 2.96 -21.65
C GLN A 120 9.70 3.29 -20.65
N ASP A 121 10.92 2.85 -20.94
CA ASP A 121 12.13 2.98 -20.10
C ASP A 121 12.60 4.42 -19.77
N PHE A 122 11.93 5.44 -20.31
CA PHE A 122 12.34 6.84 -20.23
C PHE A 122 11.44 7.69 -19.32
N VAL A 123 10.32 7.12 -18.82
CA VAL A 123 9.41 7.79 -17.87
C VAL A 123 8.97 6.80 -16.80
N GLY A 124 9.43 7.05 -15.57
CA GLY A 124 9.07 6.26 -14.41
C GLY A 124 10.20 5.35 -13.94
N CYS A 125 9.94 4.70 -12.80
CA CYS A 125 10.89 3.81 -12.14
C CYS A 125 10.19 2.64 -11.45
N VAL A 126 10.92 1.55 -11.28
CA VAL A 126 10.62 0.46 -10.36
C VAL A 126 11.50 0.56 -9.13
N LEU A 127 10.98 0.15 -7.97
CA LEU A 127 11.75 0.04 -6.74
C LEU A 127 12.11 -1.42 -6.50
N LYS A 128 13.41 -1.71 -6.39
CA LYS A 128 13.96 -3.02 -6.09
C LYS A 128 14.81 -2.98 -4.84
N GLN A 129 14.99 -4.13 -4.20
CA GLN A 129 16.01 -4.27 -3.18
C GLN A 129 17.39 -4.21 -3.83
N ASP A 130 18.31 -3.45 -3.24
CA ASP A 130 19.71 -3.46 -3.64
C ASP A 130 20.34 -4.76 -3.10
N PRO A 131 20.92 -5.63 -3.94
CA PRO A 131 21.54 -6.87 -3.47
C PRO A 131 22.68 -6.63 -2.46
N GLY A 132 23.28 -5.43 -2.43
CA GLY A 132 24.44 -5.14 -1.58
C GLY A 132 25.68 -5.92 -2.02
N ASP A 133 26.85 -5.57 -1.46
CA ASP A 133 28.13 -6.24 -1.78
C ASP A 133 28.27 -7.63 -1.10
N ASP A 134 27.38 -7.98 -0.15
CA ASP A 134 27.50 -9.20 0.67
C ASP A 134 26.60 -10.36 0.20
N SER A 135 25.80 -10.19 -0.86
CA SER A 135 24.98 -11.27 -1.43
C SER A 135 25.71 -11.99 -2.59
N GLU A 136 26.89 -12.57 -2.32
CA GLU A 136 27.55 -13.44 -3.30
C GLU A 136 26.87 -14.82 -3.45
N ASP A 137 25.85 -15.12 -2.64
CA ASP A 137 25.26 -16.47 -2.51
C ASP A 137 23.83 -16.64 -3.07
N SER A 138 23.26 -15.69 -3.82
CA SER A 138 21.91 -15.84 -4.40
C SER A 138 21.85 -15.75 -5.93
N TYR A 139 22.89 -16.21 -6.62
CA TYR A 139 22.92 -16.29 -8.10
C TYR A 139 22.37 -17.62 -8.64
N ASP A 140 21.27 -18.15 -8.10
CA ASP A 140 20.75 -19.44 -8.57
C ASP A 140 19.23 -19.66 -8.40
N ASP A 141 18.40 -18.62 -8.40
CA ASP A 141 16.95 -18.82 -8.50
C ASP A 141 16.31 -17.98 -9.60
N ASP A 142 15.51 -18.66 -10.42
CA ASP A 142 14.56 -18.08 -11.40
C ASP A 142 13.47 -17.18 -10.72
N ASP A 143 13.60 -16.87 -9.42
CA ASP A 143 12.69 -16.05 -8.61
C ASP A 143 13.07 -14.55 -8.55
N ASP A 144 14.18 -14.13 -9.17
CA ASP A 144 14.62 -12.71 -9.19
C ASP A 144 13.73 -11.79 -10.06
N ASP A 145 12.90 -12.37 -10.94
CA ASP A 145 12.00 -11.64 -11.84
C ASP A 145 10.78 -10.99 -11.12
N ASP A 146 10.60 -11.29 -9.83
CA ASP A 146 9.47 -10.82 -9.02
C ASP A 146 9.84 -9.80 -7.93
N ASN A 147 11.07 -9.27 -7.95
CA ASN A 147 11.60 -8.39 -6.91
C ASN A 147 11.22 -6.90 -7.05
N VAL A 148 10.13 -6.60 -7.77
CA VAL A 148 9.58 -5.23 -7.87
C VAL A 148 8.62 -4.97 -6.71
N PHE A 149 8.97 -4.00 -5.87
CA PHE A 149 8.21 -3.60 -4.68
C PHE A 149 7.33 -2.37 -4.91
N ALA A 150 7.69 -1.53 -5.88
CA ALA A 150 6.90 -0.39 -6.30
C ALA A 150 7.12 -0.07 -7.78
N VAL A 151 6.13 0.56 -8.40
CA VAL A 151 6.19 1.10 -9.75
C VAL A 151 5.59 2.50 -9.75
N SER A 152 6.31 3.47 -10.31
CA SER A 152 5.82 4.82 -10.53
C SER A 152 6.05 5.21 -11.98
N THR A 153 4.99 5.45 -12.74
CA THR A 153 5.07 5.80 -14.16
C THR A 153 3.83 6.58 -14.59
N VAL A 154 3.86 7.19 -15.77
CA VAL A 154 2.68 7.77 -16.41
C VAL A 154 2.57 7.28 -17.85
N ILE A 155 1.38 6.85 -18.24
CA ILE A 155 1.09 6.36 -19.58
C ILE A 155 0.21 7.37 -20.31
N ASN A 156 0.57 7.75 -21.54
CA ASN A 156 -0.33 8.57 -22.36
C ASN A 156 -1.47 7.72 -22.92
N ILE A 157 -2.66 7.83 -22.32
CA ILE A 157 -3.87 7.12 -22.77
C ILE A 157 -4.54 7.77 -23.98
N SER A 158 -4.22 9.04 -24.28
CA SER A 158 -4.69 9.75 -25.48
C SER A 158 -3.92 9.34 -26.75
N GLU A 159 -2.64 8.97 -26.63
CA GLU A 159 -1.82 8.53 -27.77
C GLU A 159 -2.00 7.03 -28.06
N ASN A 160 -2.12 6.22 -27.01
CA ASN A 160 -2.10 4.76 -27.13
C ASN A 160 -3.51 4.14 -27.30
N GLN A 161 -4.49 4.91 -27.80
CA GLN A 161 -5.89 4.47 -27.94
C GLN A 161 -6.09 3.23 -28.84
N HIS A 162 -5.07 2.85 -29.61
CA HIS A 162 -5.08 1.68 -30.48
C HIS A 162 -4.77 0.37 -29.74
N MET A 163 -4.30 0.45 -28.49
CA MET A 163 -3.95 -0.71 -27.66
C MET A 163 -5.17 -1.18 -26.87
N SER A 164 -5.34 -2.50 -26.72
CA SER A 164 -6.51 -3.09 -26.05
C SER A 164 -6.55 -2.70 -24.58
N CYS A 165 -5.40 -2.68 -23.89
CA CYS A 165 -5.30 -2.27 -22.50
C CYS A 165 -5.78 -0.83 -22.26
N ILE A 166 -5.52 0.08 -23.20
CA ILE A 166 -5.91 1.49 -23.10
C ILE A 166 -7.39 1.65 -23.38
N GLU A 167 -7.95 0.90 -24.33
CA GLU A 167 -9.39 0.83 -24.56
C GLU A 167 -10.12 0.41 -23.28
N LYS A 168 -9.67 -0.67 -22.63
CA LYS A 168 -10.28 -1.15 -21.38
C LYS A 168 -10.14 -0.20 -20.20
N ILE A 169 -8.98 0.47 -20.07
CA ILE A 169 -8.81 1.51 -19.05
C ILE A 169 -9.81 2.65 -19.30
N ASN A 170 -9.94 3.12 -20.54
CA ASN A 170 -10.89 4.19 -20.88
C ASN A 170 -12.33 3.77 -20.58
N ASP A 171 -12.72 2.54 -20.95
CA ASP A 171 -14.05 1.99 -20.65
C ASP A 171 -14.32 1.94 -19.14
N LEU A 172 -13.35 1.46 -18.35
CA LEU A 172 -13.44 1.42 -16.90
C LEU A 172 -13.63 2.84 -16.31
N LEU A 173 -12.79 3.80 -16.72
CA LEU A 173 -12.86 5.18 -16.23
C LEU A 173 -14.21 5.83 -16.56
N ILE A 174 -14.70 5.62 -17.79
CA ILE A 174 -15.98 6.18 -18.26
C ILE A 174 -17.16 5.53 -17.53
N SER A 175 -17.25 4.20 -17.52
CA SER A 175 -18.33 3.45 -16.88
C SER A 175 -18.44 3.80 -15.40
N LYS A 176 -17.31 3.83 -14.67
CA LYS A 176 -17.32 4.13 -13.24
C LYS A 176 -17.64 5.59 -12.96
N CYS A 177 -17.28 6.52 -13.85
CA CYS A 177 -17.71 7.92 -13.75
C CYS A 177 -19.24 8.03 -13.91
N GLU A 178 -19.83 7.40 -14.92
CA GLU A 178 -21.27 7.42 -15.17
C GLU A 178 -22.07 6.82 -14.00
N GLU A 179 -21.54 5.76 -13.40
CA GLU A 179 -22.14 5.08 -12.26
C GLU A 179 -22.01 5.87 -10.95
N ASN A 180 -20.86 6.49 -10.67
CA ASN A 180 -20.54 6.97 -9.32
C ASN A 180 -20.44 8.50 -9.20
N TYR A 181 -20.24 9.23 -10.31
CA TYR A 181 -20.15 10.69 -10.32
C TYR A 181 -21.46 11.34 -10.79
N LYS A 182 -22.48 11.33 -9.93
CA LYS A 182 -23.85 11.75 -10.27
C LYS A 182 -23.98 13.23 -10.66
N ALA A 183 -23.06 14.09 -10.23
CA ALA A 183 -23.08 15.51 -10.56
C ALA A 183 -22.84 15.75 -12.07
N GLU A 184 -21.87 15.06 -12.66
CA GLU A 184 -21.55 15.14 -14.09
C GLU A 184 -21.17 13.75 -14.65
N PRO A 185 -22.15 12.85 -14.89
CA PRO A 185 -21.87 11.46 -15.28
C PRO A 185 -21.01 11.33 -16.54
N SER A 186 -21.18 12.23 -17.51
CA SER A 186 -20.44 12.24 -18.77
C SER A 186 -19.11 13.00 -18.72
N ARG A 187 -18.66 13.47 -17.54
CA ARG A 187 -17.45 14.29 -17.39
C ARG A 187 -16.21 13.59 -17.93
N MET A 188 -15.96 12.35 -17.47
CA MET A 188 -14.81 11.56 -17.89
C MET A 188 -14.83 11.26 -19.39
N ALA A 189 -16.00 10.87 -19.94
CA ALA A 189 -16.15 10.60 -21.36
C ALA A 189 -15.88 11.85 -22.22
N THR A 190 -16.32 13.02 -21.76
CA THR A 190 -16.06 14.30 -22.44
C THR A 190 -14.58 14.62 -22.44
N LEU A 191 -13.90 14.42 -21.30
CA LEU A 191 -12.47 14.66 -21.16
C LEU A 191 -11.63 13.74 -22.06
N ILE A 192 -11.88 12.42 -22.01
CA ILE A 192 -11.12 11.42 -22.81
C ILE A 192 -11.31 11.60 -24.31
N ARG A 193 -12.50 12.02 -24.74
CA ARG A 193 -12.82 12.21 -26.16
C ARG A 193 -12.41 13.57 -26.71
N ASP A 194 -11.93 14.50 -25.89
CA ASP A 194 -11.48 15.82 -26.34
C ASP A 194 -10.11 15.71 -27.03
N PRO A 195 -10.02 15.90 -28.36
CA PRO A 195 -8.76 15.77 -29.09
C PRO A 195 -7.74 16.88 -28.77
N SER A 196 -8.18 17.96 -28.10
CA SER A 196 -7.28 19.04 -27.64
C SER A 196 -6.59 18.71 -26.31
N LYS A 197 -7.02 17.64 -25.65
CA LYS A 197 -6.50 17.23 -24.34
C LYS A 197 -5.62 16.00 -24.49
N GLN A 198 -4.47 16.05 -23.84
CA GLN A 198 -3.62 14.88 -23.62
C GLN A 198 -3.80 14.47 -22.17
N ILE A 199 -4.08 13.18 -21.95
CA ILE A 199 -4.35 12.64 -20.62
C ILE A 199 -3.27 11.61 -20.29
N GLY A 200 -2.62 11.82 -19.14
CA GLY A 200 -1.69 10.86 -18.57
C GLY A 200 -2.39 10.02 -17.52
N PHE A 201 -2.26 8.71 -17.60
CA PHE A 201 -2.66 7.78 -16.56
C PHE A 201 -1.48 7.55 -15.62
N LEU A 202 -1.54 8.16 -14.45
CA LEU A 202 -0.53 8.06 -13.40
C LEU A 202 -0.71 6.74 -12.66
N ILE A 203 0.32 5.92 -12.66
CA ILE A 203 0.41 4.67 -11.90
C ILE A 203 1.46 4.88 -10.83
N SER A 204 1.05 4.82 -9.56
CA SER A 204 1.94 4.90 -8.41
C SER A 204 1.53 3.82 -7.42
N GLU A 205 2.04 2.61 -7.63
CA GLU A 205 1.70 1.45 -6.83
C GLU A 205 2.92 0.94 -6.07
N ARG A 206 2.67 0.46 -4.85
CA ARG A 206 3.68 -0.15 -4.00
C ARG A 206 3.03 -1.11 -3.02
N PHE A 207 3.84 -2.00 -2.46
CA PHE A 207 3.40 -2.81 -1.35
C PHE A 207 3.18 -1.99 -0.08
N ILE A 208 2.27 -2.48 0.77
CA ILE A 208 1.85 -1.82 2.01
C ILE A 208 2.99 -1.67 3.02
N ASN A 209 4.00 -2.53 2.95
CA ASN A 209 5.18 -2.50 3.82
C ASN A 209 6.24 -1.50 3.34
N ILE A 210 6.08 -0.88 2.17
CA ILE A 210 7.03 0.12 1.66
C ILE A 210 6.75 1.48 2.30
N PRO A 211 7.75 2.13 2.93
CA PRO A 211 7.53 3.32 3.76
C PRO A 211 7.16 4.57 2.94
N PRO A 212 6.24 5.45 3.41
CA PRO A 212 5.75 6.64 2.66
C PRO A 212 6.84 7.62 2.21
N GLN A 213 8.00 7.58 2.85
CA GLN A 213 9.15 8.41 2.52
C GLN A 213 9.67 8.17 1.09
N VAL A 214 9.40 7.01 0.46
CA VAL A 214 9.80 6.74 -0.93
C VAL A 214 8.93 7.50 -1.95
N ALA A 215 7.72 7.95 -1.57
CA ALA A 215 6.77 8.55 -2.50
C ALA A 215 7.27 9.90 -3.03
N LEU A 216 7.84 10.75 -2.16
CA LEU A 216 8.35 12.06 -2.56
C LEU A 216 9.47 11.98 -3.62
N PRO A 217 10.59 11.26 -3.41
CA PRO A 217 11.63 11.16 -4.43
C PRO A 217 11.11 10.50 -5.71
N SER A 218 10.19 9.54 -5.60
CA SER A 218 9.53 8.90 -6.75
C SER A 218 8.76 9.92 -7.61
N TYR A 219 7.89 10.74 -7.02
CA TYR A 219 7.16 11.78 -7.75
C TYR A 219 8.08 12.88 -8.32
N GLN A 220 9.15 13.24 -7.60
CA GLN A 220 10.17 14.18 -8.10
C GLN A 220 10.87 13.65 -9.35
N SER A 221 11.30 12.38 -9.32
CA SER A 221 11.91 11.71 -10.47
C SER A 221 10.93 11.66 -11.64
N LEU A 222 9.70 11.20 -11.40
CA LEU A 222 8.67 11.09 -12.43
C LEU A 222 8.37 12.45 -13.10
N LYS A 223 8.27 13.53 -12.32
CA LYS A 223 8.09 14.88 -12.87
C LYS A 223 9.27 15.29 -13.76
N SER A 224 10.50 15.02 -13.34
CA SER A 224 11.71 15.29 -14.13
C SER A 224 11.72 14.51 -15.45
N ASP A 225 11.29 13.26 -15.43
CA ASP A 225 11.19 12.41 -16.62
C ASP A 225 10.13 12.92 -17.60
N ILE A 226 8.94 13.28 -17.10
CA ILE A 226 7.87 13.89 -17.92
C ILE A 226 8.40 15.15 -18.62
N GLU A 227 9.04 16.06 -17.87
CA GLU A 227 9.62 17.27 -18.45
C GLU A 227 10.71 16.95 -19.50
N THR A 228 11.51 15.93 -19.26
CA THR A 228 12.53 15.46 -20.21
C THR A 228 11.90 14.88 -21.47
N ALA A 229 10.83 14.10 -21.34
CA ALA A 229 10.08 13.56 -22.45
C ALA A 229 9.46 14.68 -23.30
N VAL A 230 8.88 15.71 -22.68
CA VAL A 230 8.36 16.91 -23.36
C VAL A 230 9.48 17.66 -24.09
N ARG A 231 10.63 17.90 -23.45
CA ARG A 231 11.81 18.52 -24.11
C ARG A 231 12.30 17.72 -25.32
N LYS A 232 12.23 16.39 -25.24
CA LYS A 232 12.55 15.46 -26.34
C LYS A 232 11.41 15.34 -27.38
N LYS A 233 10.38 16.18 -27.32
CA LYS A 233 9.22 16.21 -28.22
C LYS A 233 8.41 14.91 -28.24
N ARG A 234 8.44 14.14 -27.14
CA ARG A 234 7.51 13.03 -26.93
C ARG A 234 6.16 13.59 -26.47
N LYS A 235 5.08 12.85 -26.73
CA LYS A 235 3.71 13.25 -26.36
C LYS A 235 3.45 12.99 -24.87
N PHE A 236 4.11 13.77 -24.01
CA PHE A 236 3.95 13.73 -22.54
C PHE A 236 3.56 15.11 -21.98
N ASP A 237 3.17 16.04 -22.86
CA ASP A 237 2.65 17.35 -22.49
C ASP A 237 1.17 17.20 -22.12
N PHE A 238 0.93 16.72 -20.91
CA PHE A 238 -0.40 16.39 -20.42
C PHE A 238 -1.18 17.63 -20.02
N SER A 239 -2.46 17.63 -20.34
CA SER A 239 -3.42 18.60 -19.80
C SER A 239 -3.98 18.15 -18.45
N HIS A 240 -4.23 16.84 -18.32
CA HIS A 240 -4.79 16.25 -17.10
C HIS A 240 -4.06 14.95 -16.80
N LEU A 241 -4.03 14.62 -15.52
CA LEU A 241 -3.58 13.35 -15.01
C LEU A 241 -4.75 12.64 -14.33
N VAL A 242 -4.80 11.33 -14.50
CA VAL A 242 -5.78 10.45 -13.85
C VAL A 242 -5.02 9.47 -12.97
N LEU A 243 -5.40 9.36 -11.70
CA LEU A 243 -4.86 8.40 -10.74
C LEU A 243 -6.00 7.53 -10.21
N ILE A 244 -5.75 6.22 -10.10
CA ILE A 244 -6.62 5.30 -9.36
C ILE A 244 -5.92 5.00 -8.04
N SER A 245 -6.59 5.30 -6.93
CA SER A 245 -6.09 5.04 -5.59
C SER A 245 -6.84 3.90 -4.92
N LYS A 246 -6.10 3.05 -4.21
CA LYS A 246 -6.69 2.05 -3.29
C LYS A 246 -7.16 2.78 -2.03
N THR A 247 -8.45 2.65 -1.74
CA THR A 247 -9.08 3.31 -0.60
C THR A 247 -9.99 2.36 0.16
N TYR A 248 -10.22 2.61 1.44
CA TYR A 248 -11.07 1.80 2.31
C TYR A 248 -12.08 2.67 3.05
N LYS A 249 -13.24 2.10 3.36
CA LYS A 249 -14.29 2.75 4.15
C LYS A 249 -14.78 1.79 5.21
N ALA A 250 -15.01 2.26 6.43
CA ALA A 250 -15.59 1.42 7.48
C ALA A 250 -17.06 1.06 7.13
N LYS A 251 -17.43 -0.21 7.25
CA LYS A 251 -18.81 -0.70 6.97
C LYS A 251 -19.81 -0.31 8.07
N SER A 252 -19.35 0.01 9.26
CA SER A 252 -20.19 0.31 10.43
C SER A 252 -20.50 1.81 10.54
N ALA A 253 -21.76 2.14 10.87
CA ALA A 253 -22.29 3.50 11.04
C ALA A 253 -21.81 4.21 12.33
N GLY A 254 -20.53 4.04 12.69
CA GLY A 254 -19.86 4.81 13.73
C GLY A 254 -19.43 6.20 13.21
N PRO A 255 -18.79 7.04 14.05
CA PRO A 255 -18.29 8.35 13.63
C PRO A 255 -17.28 8.30 12.48
N LEU A 256 -16.66 7.14 12.21
CA LEU A 256 -15.75 6.88 11.09
C LEU A 256 -16.44 6.27 9.85
N GLY A 257 -17.75 6.03 9.91
CA GLY A 257 -18.49 5.25 8.90
C GLY A 257 -18.57 5.89 7.52
N ASP A 258 -18.28 7.19 7.39
CA ASP A 258 -18.21 7.90 6.11
C ASP A 258 -16.79 8.35 5.74
N GLU A 259 -15.79 8.07 6.58
CA GLU A 259 -14.41 8.46 6.33
C GLU A 259 -13.73 7.52 5.33
N LEU A 260 -12.99 8.12 4.40
CA LEU A 260 -12.27 7.42 3.34
C LEU A 260 -10.78 7.36 3.69
N PHE A 261 -10.26 6.17 3.89
CA PHE A 261 -8.84 5.92 4.16
C PHE A 261 -8.11 5.57 2.87
N PHE A 262 -6.90 6.07 2.68
CA PHE A 262 -6.05 5.74 1.53
C PHE A 262 -5.01 4.69 1.92
N SER A 263 -4.76 3.71 1.06
CA SER A 263 -3.65 2.75 1.27
C SER A 263 -2.30 3.49 1.32
N ASN A 264 -2.13 4.46 0.41
CA ASN A 264 -1.01 5.37 0.36
C ASN A 264 -1.47 6.71 0.95
N SER A 265 -1.05 7.05 2.17
CA SER A 265 -1.57 8.23 2.87
C SER A 265 -1.30 9.54 2.12
N GLU A 266 -0.21 9.62 1.37
CA GLU A 266 0.13 10.77 0.52
C GLU A 266 -0.91 11.03 -0.60
N GLU A 267 -1.69 10.02 -0.99
CA GLU A 267 -2.73 10.15 -2.02
C GLU A 267 -3.94 10.95 -1.55
N GLN A 268 -4.09 11.15 -0.23
CA GLN A 268 -5.09 12.06 0.32
C GLN A 268 -4.88 13.49 -0.18
N LEU A 269 -3.62 13.94 -0.34
CA LEU A 269 -3.32 15.23 -0.93
C LEU A 269 -3.80 15.33 -2.39
N PHE A 270 -3.72 14.23 -3.15
CA PHE A 270 -4.15 14.20 -4.54
C PHE A 270 -5.67 14.35 -4.62
N LYS A 271 -6.38 13.79 -3.64
CA LYS A 271 -7.83 13.95 -3.52
C LYS A 271 -8.22 15.41 -3.29
N GLU A 272 -7.54 16.11 -2.38
CA GLU A 272 -7.81 17.52 -2.09
C GLU A 272 -7.56 18.45 -3.28
N MET A 273 -6.61 18.10 -4.13
CA MET A 273 -6.25 18.88 -5.32
C MET A 273 -6.91 18.41 -6.61
N SER A 274 -7.72 17.34 -6.54
CA SER A 274 -8.46 16.83 -7.69
C SER A 274 -9.51 17.84 -8.17
N GLU A 275 -9.61 18.01 -9.48
CA GLU A 275 -10.68 18.80 -10.11
C GLU A 275 -12.03 18.10 -9.87
N PHE A 276 -12.05 16.79 -10.09
CA PHE A 276 -13.16 15.93 -9.71
C PHE A 276 -12.65 14.53 -9.40
N SER A 277 -13.43 13.82 -8.60
CA SER A 277 -13.09 12.48 -8.18
C SER A 277 -14.34 11.72 -7.76
N PHE A 278 -14.30 10.41 -7.93
CA PHE A 278 -15.41 9.52 -7.58
C PHE A 278 -14.85 8.19 -7.11
N THR A 279 -15.62 7.53 -6.24
CA THR A 279 -15.19 6.32 -5.55
C THR A 279 -16.21 5.22 -5.84
N PHE A 280 -15.73 4.01 -6.06
CA PHE A 280 -16.56 2.84 -6.31
C PHE A 280 -16.03 1.62 -5.55
N SER A 281 -16.94 0.76 -5.11
CA SER A 281 -16.60 -0.47 -4.40
C SER A 281 -15.99 -1.50 -5.35
N VAL A 282 -15.01 -2.25 -4.85
CA VAL A 282 -14.45 -3.42 -5.53
C VAL A 282 -14.69 -4.71 -4.75
N ALA A 283 -15.57 -4.69 -3.74
CA ALA A 283 -15.89 -5.85 -2.93
C ALA A 283 -16.34 -7.06 -3.79
N ASP A 284 -17.18 -6.83 -4.79
CA ASP A 284 -17.66 -7.87 -5.72
C ASP A 284 -16.56 -8.46 -6.62
N GLN A 285 -15.42 -7.77 -6.74
CA GLN A 285 -14.31 -8.18 -7.60
C GLN A 285 -13.26 -9.00 -6.85
N ARG A 286 -13.23 -8.95 -5.51
CA ARG A 286 -12.24 -9.68 -4.71
C ARG A 286 -12.76 -11.08 -4.40
N ASP A 287 -11.92 -12.09 -4.61
CA ASP A 287 -12.23 -13.45 -4.18
C ASP A 287 -11.97 -13.56 -2.67
N SER A 288 -13.00 -13.97 -1.91
CA SER A 288 -12.98 -14.07 -0.45
C SER A 288 -11.85 -14.97 0.10
N LEU A 289 -11.26 -15.84 -0.74
CA LEU A 289 -10.33 -16.88 -0.32
C LEU A 289 -8.85 -16.47 -0.32
N SER A 290 -8.45 -15.39 -0.99
CA SER A 290 -7.02 -15.07 -1.19
C SER A 290 -6.58 -13.67 -0.79
N ASP A 291 -7.51 -12.72 -0.58
CA ASP A 291 -7.18 -11.29 -0.48
C ASP A 291 -7.52 -10.68 0.90
N GLY A 292 -7.52 -11.53 1.93
CA GLY A 292 -7.81 -11.17 3.31
C GLY A 292 -9.30 -10.89 3.58
N THR A 293 -9.72 -11.16 4.81
CA THR A 293 -11.11 -11.19 5.29
C THR A 293 -11.82 -9.81 5.36
N TRP A 294 -11.26 -8.79 4.71
CA TRP A 294 -11.73 -7.40 4.80
C TRP A 294 -13.14 -7.26 4.20
N ASP A 295 -13.36 -7.84 3.02
CA ASP A 295 -14.62 -7.65 2.29
C ASP A 295 -15.70 -8.70 2.62
N GLU A 296 -15.37 -9.73 3.39
CA GLU A 296 -16.32 -10.77 3.82
C GLU A 296 -17.42 -10.25 4.77
N ASN A 297 -18.47 -11.04 4.91
CA ASN A 297 -19.58 -10.80 5.82
C ASN A 297 -19.08 -10.94 7.27
N GLY A 298 -18.57 -9.84 7.84
CA GLY A 298 -17.91 -9.79 9.14
C GLY A 298 -16.65 -8.91 9.18
N GLY A 299 -16.09 -8.52 8.03
CA GLY A 299 -14.99 -7.57 7.97
C GLY A 299 -15.46 -6.13 8.28
N GLU A 300 -14.61 -5.35 8.94
CA GLU A 300 -14.96 -3.99 9.39
C GLU A 300 -14.87 -2.93 8.29
N PHE A 301 -14.17 -3.23 7.19
CA PHE A 301 -13.90 -2.28 6.11
C PHE A 301 -14.38 -2.83 4.76
N GLU A 302 -14.68 -1.92 3.84
CA GLU A 302 -14.95 -2.18 2.44
C GLU A 302 -13.79 -1.66 1.61
N SER A 303 -13.33 -2.44 0.64
CA SER A 303 -12.30 -2.04 -0.32
C SER A 303 -12.92 -1.29 -1.50
N LEU A 304 -12.37 -0.12 -1.78
CA LEU A 304 -12.81 0.77 -2.85
C LEU A 304 -11.64 1.18 -3.75
N ARG A 305 -11.99 1.74 -4.89
CA ARG A 305 -11.08 2.50 -5.74
C ARG A 305 -11.59 3.92 -5.87
N THR A 306 -10.70 4.88 -5.69
CA THR A 306 -10.99 6.29 -5.88
C THR A 306 -10.27 6.78 -7.13
N ILE A 307 -11.03 7.15 -8.16
CA ILE A 307 -10.50 7.79 -9.35
C ILE A 307 -10.42 9.29 -9.09
N MET A 308 -9.25 9.86 -9.35
CA MET A 308 -8.96 11.28 -9.19
C MET A 308 -8.43 11.85 -10.49
N VAL A 309 -9.02 12.97 -10.93
CA VAL A 309 -8.60 13.71 -12.11
C VAL A 309 -8.13 15.08 -11.68
N PHE A 310 -6.95 15.48 -12.11
CA PHE A 310 -6.36 16.78 -11.79
C PHE A 310 -5.66 17.38 -13.00
N ASP A 311 -5.59 18.71 -13.04
CA ASP A 311 -4.78 19.42 -14.02
C ASP A 311 -3.31 19.00 -13.87
N ALA A 312 -2.61 18.79 -14.98
CA ALA A 312 -1.23 18.30 -14.93
C ALA A 312 -0.28 19.27 -14.19
N SER A 313 -0.57 20.57 -14.15
CA SER A 313 0.19 21.56 -13.39
C SER A 313 0.09 21.34 -11.87
N ALA A 314 -0.94 20.63 -11.40
CA ALA A 314 -1.12 20.30 -9.99
C ALA A 314 -0.02 19.37 -9.47
N LEU A 315 0.59 18.52 -10.31
CA LEU A 315 1.64 17.59 -9.88
C LEU A 315 2.84 18.30 -9.22
N GLY A 316 3.24 19.47 -9.75
CA GLY A 316 4.31 20.26 -9.13
C GLY A 316 3.92 20.81 -7.76
N GLN A 317 2.70 21.29 -7.62
CA GLN A 317 2.18 21.82 -6.35
C GLN A 317 2.01 20.70 -5.30
N MET A 318 1.57 19.52 -5.74
CA MET A 318 1.48 18.29 -4.94
C MET A 318 2.82 17.93 -4.31
N ILE A 319 3.88 17.87 -5.12
CA ILE A 319 5.23 17.52 -4.66
C ILE A 319 5.72 18.50 -3.59
N VAL A 320 5.45 19.80 -3.77
CA VAL A 320 5.82 20.84 -2.78
C VAL A 320 5.05 20.67 -1.46
N LYS A 321 3.75 20.36 -1.53
CA LYS A 321 2.95 20.09 -0.33
C LYS A 321 3.43 18.84 0.40
N LEU A 322 3.64 17.74 -0.33
CA LEU A 322 4.14 16.48 0.23
C LEU A 322 5.50 16.66 0.92
N GLN A 323 6.40 17.44 0.30
CA GLN A 323 7.68 17.80 0.91
C GLN A 323 7.51 18.56 2.22
N THR A 324 6.53 19.46 2.29
CA THR A 324 6.25 20.25 3.50
C THR A 324 5.72 19.37 4.63
N GLU A 325 4.80 18.44 4.34
CA GLU A 325 4.24 17.54 5.35
C GLU A 325 5.29 16.56 5.89
N LEU A 326 6.14 16.00 5.03
CA LEU A 326 7.23 15.13 5.46
C LEU A 326 8.24 15.86 6.36
N GLN A 327 8.51 17.15 6.09
CA GLN A 327 9.38 17.98 6.94
C GLN A 327 8.75 18.34 8.29
N GLN A 328 7.42 18.44 8.37
CA GLN A 328 6.72 18.73 9.63
C GLN A 328 6.59 17.50 10.54
N ASN A 329 6.63 16.31 9.94
CA ASN A 329 6.50 15.03 10.64
C ASN A 329 7.85 14.35 10.95
N SER A 330 8.99 14.97 10.56
CA SER A 330 10.36 14.53 10.87
C SER A 330 10.93 15.30 12.06
#